data_AF-A0A7G8D9Y9-F1
#
_entry.id   AF-A0A7G8D9Y9-F1
#
_cell.length_a   1.000
_cell.length_b   1.000
_cell.length_c   1.000
_cell.angle_alpha   90.00
_cell.angle_beta   90.00
_cell.angle_gamma   90.00
#
_symmetry.space_group_name_H-M   'P 1'
#
loop_
_entity.id
_entity.type
_entity.pdbx_description
1 polymer ?
#
loop_
_entity_poly.entity_id
_entity_poly.type
_entity_poly.pdbx_seq_one_letter_code
_entity_poly.pdbx_strand_id
1 'polypeptide(L)'
;MNTMASVVLSTQAEVPIETVLNLSAFDLDQILARRPTFLEPEYPFEWTGVYQLEPGHYEMTLEEGPDPEMSLVAIPGQKADEDALKQSAEQCVRLFAQSAQSLKPGDSIAPNQHLSLELDSKGTKSFLFDVKSEETIGFYAQHTAEEFDLRIVKAGQSVSPVKERIWVAEHEHDDEVGSIAIEREGNVDPEKLNQWIGTLLAEKGVDIFRTKGFISYQNESRRVVFQGVHMLFTAQPGEEWGEAPRCNQLVFIGRNLDEAQMRKDFDQCLI
;
A
#
# COMPACT_ATOMS: atom_id res chain seq x y z
N MET A 1 -13.10 -6.99 -11.26
CA MET A 1 -13.44 -8.11 -10.35
C MET A 1 -12.17 -8.94 -10.23
N ASN A 2 -11.60 -9.10 -9.04
CA ASN A 2 -10.30 -9.77 -8.89
C ASN A 2 -10.42 -11.24 -9.33
N THR A 3 -9.66 -11.63 -10.35
CA THR A 3 -9.66 -12.98 -10.95
C THR A 3 -8.87 -14.01 -10.17
N MET A 4 -8.04 -13.58 -9.21
CA MET A 4 -7.29 -14.43 -8.28
C MET A 4 -8.09 -14.75 -7.00
N ALA A 5 -9.11 -13.95 -6.68
CA ALA A 5 -9.87 -14.07 -5.44
C ALA A 5 -10.86 -15.26 -5.46
N SER A 6 -10.53 -16.32 -4.72
CA SER A 6 -11.40 -17.48 -4.52
C SER A 6 -12.56 -17.16 -3.55
N VAL A 7 -13.80 -17.20 -4.07
CA VAL A 7 -15.00 -16.96 -3.24
C VAL A 7 -15.44 -18.26 -2.56
N VAL A 8 -15.22 -18.37 -1.25
CA VAL A 8 -15.77 -19.44 -0.41
C VAL A 8 -17.13 -19.01 0.14
N LEU A 9 -18.18 -19.77 -0.16
CA LEU A 9 -19.53 -19.56 0.39
C LEU A 9 -19.70 -20.32 1.70
N SER A 10 -20.25 -19.69 2.73
CA SER A 10 -20.50 -20.30 4.03
C SER A 10 -21.82 -19.86 4.67
N THR A 11 -22.23 -20.56 5.72
CA THR A 11 -23.32 -20.16 6.62
C THR A 11 -22.72 -19.98 8.02
N GLN A 12 -23.09 -18.92 8.73
CA GLN A 12 -22.59 -18.63 10.09
C GLN A 12 -21.04 -18.63 10.24
N ALA A 13 -20.31 -18.32 9.16
CA ALA A 13 -18.85 -18.38 9.06
C ALA A 13 -18.22 -19.79 9.25
N GLU A 14 -19.00 -20.85 9.04
CA GLU A 14 -18.50 -22.23 9.00
C GLU A 14 -17.68 -22.47 7.71
N VAL A 15 -16.35 -22.39 7.80
CA VAL A 15 -15.38 -22.67 6.73
C VAL A 15 -14.20 -23.47 7.26
N PRO A 16 -13.58 -24.40 6.49
CA PRO A 16 -12.36 -25.08 6.90
C PRO A 16 -11.22 -24.07 7.02
N ILE A 17 -10.47 -24.11 8.13
CA ILE A 17 -9.53 -23.05 8.49
C ILE A 17 -8.35 -22.92 7.50
N GLU A 18 -7.96 -24.04 6.89
CA GLU A 18 -6.97 -24.14 5.81
C GLU A 18 -7.41 -23.50 4.48
N THR A 19 -8.68 -23.08 4.34
CA THR A 19 -9.16 -22.32 3.18
C THR A 19 -9.04 -20.80 3.36
N VAL A 20 -8.63 -20.35 4.55
CA VAL A 20 -8.56 -18.93 4.93
C VAL A 20 -7.18 -18.53 5.47
N LEU A 21 -6.41 -19.49 5.99
CA LEU A 21 -5.07 -19.29 6.54
C LEU A 21 -3.99 -19.93 5.68
N ASN A 22 -2.74 -19.54 5.92
CA ASN A 22 -1.53 -20.16 5.38
C ASN A 22 -1.46 -20.17 3.83
N LEU A 23 -2.19 -19.27 3.17
CA LEU A 23 -2.27 -19.15 1.70
C LEU A 23 -0.99 -18.59 1.04
N SER A 24 0.14 -18.54 1.76
CA SER A 24 1.42 -17.95 1.32
C SER A 24 1.34 -16.53 0.75
N ALA A 25 0.30 -15.77 1.08
CA ALA A 25 0.14 -14.36 0.71
C ALA A 25 1.30 -13.47 1.21
N PHE A 26 2.13 -13.97 2.13
CA PHE A 26 3.03 -13.19 2.97
C PHE A 26 4.48 -13.70 2.93
N ASP A 27 5.01 -13.93 1.73
CA ASP A 27 6.37 -14.43 1.45
C ASP A 27 7.18 -13.38 0.66
N LEU A 28 7.92 -12.52 1.37
CA LEU A 28 8.65 -11.39 0.78
C LEU A 28 9.70 -11.81 -0.26
N ASP A 29 10.36 -12.97 -0.10
CA ASP A 29 11.33 -13.46 -1.10
C ASP A 29 10.61 -13.95 -2.37
N GLN A 30 9.45 -14.62 -2.22
CA GLN A 30 8.61 -15.00 -3.36
C GLN A 30 7.98 -13.80 -4.07
N ILE A 31 7.60 -12.76 -3.32
CA ILE A 31 7.03 -11.54 -3.88
C ILE A 31 8.12 -10.70 -4.56
N LEU A 32 9.31 -10.51 -3.98
CA LEU A 32 10.43 -9.86 -4.66
C LEU A 32 10.92 -10.64 -5.89
N ALA A 33 10.70 -11.96 -5.95
CA ALA A 33 10.95 -12.77 -7.13
C ALA A 33 9.85 -12.67 -8.23
N ARG A 34 8.70 -12.05 -7.93
CA ARG A 34 7.59 -11.79 -8.88
C ARG A 34 7.45 -10.31 -9.25
N ARG A 35 7.47 -9.44 -8.23
CA ARG A 35 7.31 -7.97 -8.25
C ARG A 35 8.53 -7.35 -7.54
N PRO A 36 9.70 -7.23 -8.19
CA PRO A 36 10.97 -6.83 -7.53
C PRO A 36 10.97 -5.44 -6.89
N THR A 37 9.99 -4.62 -7.26
CA THR A 37 9.76 -3.23 -6.84
C THR A 37 8.82 -3.10 -5.63
N PHE A 38 8.36 -4.21 -5.04
CA PHE A 38 7.41 -4.26 -3.92
C PHE A 38 7.80 -3.47 -2.66
N LEU A 39 9.10 -3.20 -2.45
CA LEU A 39 9.60 -2.37 -1.35
C LEU A 39 9.76 -0.87 -1.73
N GLU A 40 9.46 -0.47 -2.96
CA GLU A 40 9.33 0.95 -3.31
C GLU A 40 7.99 1.50 -2.78
N PRO A 41 7.94 2.74 -2.27
CA PRO A 41 6.68 3.32 -1.78
C PRO A 41 5.63 3.41 -2.88
N GLU A 42 4.37 3.07 -2.58
CA GLU A 42 3.27 3.37 -3.50
C GLU A 42 3.04 4.88 -3.57
N TYR A 43 3.16 5.43 -4.77
CA TYR A 43 2.96 6.84 -5.07
C TYR A 43 1.61 7.06 -5.78
N PRO A 44 0.94 8.22 -5.59
CA PRO A 44 -0.31 8.55 -6.31
C PRO A 44 -0.07 8.96 -7.77
N PHE A 45 1.07 8.56 -8.34
CA PHE A 45 1.52 8.85 -9.70
C PHE A 45 2.41 7.71 -10.20
N GLU A 46 2.20 7.30 -11.43
CA GLU A 46 2.89 6.17 -12.07
C GLU A 46 4.13 6.60 -12.86
N TRP A 47 4.21 7.86 -13.29
CA TRP A 47 5.29 8.35 -14.18
C TRP A 47 5.82 9.72 -13.80
N THR A 48 7.08 9.95 -14.15
CA THR A 48 7.69 11.29 -14.17
C THR A 48 8.61 11.48 -15.34
N GLY A 49 8.32 12.51 -16.16
CA GLY A 49 9.22 13.05 -17.17
C GLY A 49 9.86 14.36 -16.69
N VAL A 50 11.18 14.43 -16.72
CA VAL A 50 11.97 15.63 -16.47
C VAL A 50 12.43 16.21 -17.80
N TYR A 51 12.14 17.49 -18.04
CA TYR A 51 12.46 18.19 -19.29
C TYR A 51 13.37 19.38 -19.01
N GLN A 52 14.44 19.56 -19.80
CA GLN A 52 15.21 20.81 -19.88
C GLN A 52 14.50 21.73 -20.88
N LEU A 53 14.05 22.91 -20.45
CA LEU A 53 13.23 23.79 -21.26
C LEU A 53 13.82 25.20 -21.34
N GLU A 54 14.02 25.68 -22.57
CA GLU A 54 14.30 27.09 -22.87
C GLU A 54 13.05 27.96 -22.67
N PRO A 55 13.18 29.29 -22.50
CA PRO A 55 12.04 30.20 -22.47
C PRO A 55 11.08 30.03 -23.66
N GLY A 56 9.77 30.18 -23.41
CA GLY A 56 8.72 30.14 -24.41
C GLY A 56 7.41 29.53 -23.93
N HIS A 57 6.46 29.43 -24.85
CA HIS A 57 5.15 28.79 -24.64
C HIS A 57 5.23 27.32 -25.07
N TYR A 58 4.62 26.45 -24.26
CA TYR A 58 4.62 25.01 -24.42
C TYR A 58 3.21 24.44 -24.27
N GLU A 59 3.01 23.26 -24.84
CA GLU A 59 1.77 22.48 -24.77
C GLU A 59 2.11 21.08 -24.23
N MET A 60 1.38 20.62 -23.21
CA MET A 60 1.31 19.20 -22.86
C MET A 60 0.11 18.61 -23.59
N THR A 61 0.36 17.70 -24.54
CA THR A 61 -0.69 17.05 -25.33
C THR A 61 -0.92 15.61 -24.89
N LEU A 62 -2.17 15.18 -24.80
CA LEU A 62 -2.58 13.81 -24.43
C LEU A 62 -3.68 13.32 -25.40
N GLU A 63 -3.61 12.07 -25.84
CA GLU A 63 -4.60 11.44 -26.72
C GLU A 63 -5.76 10.80 -25.95
N GLU A 64 -6.56 9.94 -26.59
CA GLU A 64 -7.62 9.14 -25.92
C GLU A 64 -7.00 7.97 -25.13
N GLY A 65 -7.13 7.98 -23.81
CA GLY A 65 -6.75 6.89 -22.88
C GLY A 65 -7.97 6.29 -22.15
N PRO A 66 -7.75 5.42 -21.15
CA PRO A 66 -8.84 4.70 -20.48
C PRO A 66 -9.68 5.55 -19.52
N ASP A 67 -9.08 6.52 -18.83
CA ASP A 67 -9.73 7.31 -17.80
C ASP A 67 -10.13 8.73 -18.29
N PRO A 68 -11.29 9.26 -17.83
CA PRO A 68 -11.84 10.54 -18.31
C PRO A 68 -11.19 11.76 -17.66
N GLU A 69 -10.36 11.56 -16.65
CA GLU A 69 -9.54 12.59 -16.00
C GLU A 69 -8.16 12.04 -15.62
N MET A 70 -7.15 12.90 -15.48
CA MET A 70 -5.81 12.49 -15.02
C MET A 70 -5.23 13.52 -14.05
N SER A 71 -4.81 13.08 -12.86
CA SER A 71 -4.15 13.94 -11.89
C SER A 71 -2.70 14.25 -12.29
N LEU A 72 -2.28 15.51 -12.11
CA LEU A 72 -0.95 16.01 -12.50
C LEU A 72 -0.38 16.99 -11.46
N VAL A 73 0.94 16.94 -11.25
CA VAL A 73 1.74 17.98 -10.59
C VAL A 73 2.96 18.34 -11.43
N ALA A 74 3.27 19.63 -11.56
CA ALA A 74 4.49 20.12 -12.20
C ALA A 74 5.46 20.74 -11.17
N ILE A 75 6.72 20.31 -11.16
CA ILE A 75 7.78 20.74 -10.24
C ILE A 75 8.90 21.49 -11.00
N PRO A 76 8.99 22.83 -10.87
CA PRO A 76 10.10 23.62 -11.39
C PRO A 76 11.42 23.33 -10.67
N GLY A 77 12.54 23.38 -11.39
CA GLY A 77 13.87 23.08 -10.88
C GLY A 77 14.14 21.58 -10.65
N GLN A 78 13.27 20.69 -11.15
CA GLN A 78 13.44 19.24 -10.96
C GLN A 78 14.76 18.76 -11.59
N LYS A 79 15.61 18.09 -10.83
CA LYS A 79 16.82 17.47 -11.39
C LYS A 79 16.55 16.04 -11.84
N ALA A 80 17.40 15.55 -12.74
CA ALA A 80 17.35 14.22 -13.32
C ALA A 80 18.05 13.13 -12.47
N ASP A 81 18.70 13.49 -11.36
CA ASP A 81 19.30 12.53 -10.43
C ASP A 81 18.26 11.85 -9.52
N GLU A 82 18.55 10.62 -9.06
CA GLU A 82 17.58 9.82 -8.30
C GLU A 82 17.21 10.42 -6.94
N ASP A 83 18.15 11.08 -6.26
CA ASP A 83 17.89 11.63 -4.93
C ASP A 83 16.95 12.84 -5.02
N ALA A 84 17.14 13.70 -6.03
CA ALA A 84 16.20 14.78 -6.34
C ALA A 84 14.84 14.26 -6.86
N LEU A 85 14.80 13.15 -7.60
CA LEU A 85 13.54 12.53 -8.01
C LEU A 85 12.75 12.01 -6.80
N LYS A 86 13.41 11.35 -5.85
CA LYS A 86 12.78 10.82 -4.61
C LYS A 86 12.30 11.94 -3.69
N GLN A 87 13.12 12.98 -3.47
CA GLN A 87 12.73 14.15 -2.66
C GLN A 87 11.49 14.87 -3.22
N SER A 88 11.43 15.05 -4.54
CA SER A 88 10.26 15.63 -5.19
C SER A 88 9.07 14.70 -5.28
N ALA A 89 9.27 13.38 -5.36
CA ALA A 89 8.17 12.41 -5.26
C ALA A 89 7.44 12.52 -3.91
N GLU A 90 8.18 12.63 -2.79
CA GLU A 90 7.58 12.92 -1.48
C GLU A 90 6.84 14.27 -1.43
N GLN A 91 7.33 15.29 -2.15
CA GLN A 91 6.62 16.57 -2.30
C GLN A 91 5.33 16.39 -3.09
N CYS A 92 5.35 15.63 -4.19
CA CYS A 92 4.18 15.34 -5.00
C CYS A 92 3.12 14.57 -4.20
N VAL A 93 3.47 13.59 -3.35
CA VAL A 93 2.52 12.95 -2.42
C VAL A 93 1.75 13.98 -1.57
N ARG A 94 2.46 14.98 -1.04
CA ARG A 94 1.86 16.08 -0.23
C ARG A 94 1.06 17.09 -1.05
N LEU A 95 1.21 17.11 -2.38
CA LEU A 95 0.44 17.93 -3.31
C LEU A 95 -0.82 17.19 -3.78
N PHE A 96 -0.68 15.95 -4.27
CA PHE A 96 -1.81 15.06 -4.65
C PHE A 96 -2.81 14.84 -3.50
N ALA A 97 -2.37 14.88 -2.24
CA ALA A 97 -3.24 14.84 -1.07
C ALA A 97 -4.09 16.10 -0.82
N GLN A 98 -3.95 17.15 -1.63
CA GLN A 98 -4.75 18.38 -1.58
C GLN A 98 -5.85 18.35 -2.65
N SER A 99 -6.88 19.19 -2.52
CA SER A 99 -7.94 19.31 -3.53
C SER A 99 -7.36 19.69 -4.90
N ALA A 100 -7.61 18.87 -5.92
CA ALA A 100 -7.21 19.16 -7.29
C ALA A 100 -7.93 20.40 -7.84
N GLN A 101 -7.22 21.22 -8.62
CA GLN A 101 -7.84 22.19 -9.52
C GLN A 101 -8.16 21.52 -10.86
N SER A 102 -9.44 21.49 -11.25
CA SER A 102 -9.85 21.04 -12.59
C SER A 102 -9.30 21.98 -13.66
N LEU A 103 -8.68 21.42 -14.70
CA LEU A 103 -8.24 22.11 -15.91
C LEU A 103 -8.93 21.50 -17.13
N LYS A 104 -9.37 22.35 -18.06
CA LYS A 104 -9.91 21.95 -19.35
C LYS A 104 -8.85 22.09 -20.45
N PRO A 105 -9.00 21.40 -21.59
CA PRO A 105 -8.11 21.59 -22.73
C PRO A 105 -8.08 23.06 -23.17
N GLY A 106 -6.88 23.65 -23.21
CA GLY A 106 -6.61 25.08 -23.40
C GLY A 106 -6.31 25.87 -22.12
N ASP A 107 -6.60 25.33 -20.93
CA ASP A 107 -6.20 25.95 -19.66
C ASP A 107 -4.69 25.76 -19.37
N SER A 108 -4.16 26.52 -18.42
CA SER A 108 -2.73 26.54 -18.09
C SER A 108 -2.35 25.65 -16.90
N ILE A 109 -1.33 24.81 -17.07
CA ILE A 109 -0.68 24.03 -16.01
C ILE A 109 0.09 24.99 -15.09
N ALA A 110 -0.36 25.09 -13.84
CA ALA A 110 0.33 25.84 -12.80
C ALA A 110 1.27 24.93 -11.97
N PRO A 111 2.49 25.36 -11.66
CA PRO A 111 3.45 24.55 -10.90
C PRO A 111 3.14 24.48 -9.39
N ASN A 112 3.65 23.44 -8.74
CA ASN A 112 3.59 23.19 -7.29
C ASN A 112 2.16 23.11 -6.71
N GLN A 113 1.18 22.68 -7.50
CA GLN A 113 -0.18 22.38 -7.05
C GLN A 113 -0.73 21.13 -7.75
N HIS A 114 -1.77 20.54 -7.17
CA HIS A 114 -2.50 19.40 -7.72
C HIS A 114 -3.51 19.87 -8.77
N LEU A 115 -3.45 19.27 -9.95
CA LEU A 115 -4.34 19.52 -11.08
C LEU A 115 -5.07 18.22 -11.41
N SER A 116 -6.35 18.30 -11.79
CA SER A 116 -7.00 17.22 -12.55
C SER A 116 -7.24 17.72 -13.97
N LEU A 117 -6.75 16.99 -14.96
CA LEU A 117 -6.92 17.30 -16.37
C LEU A 117 -8.20 16.63 -16.88
N GLU A 118 -9.13 17.40 -17.45
CA GLU A 118 -10.36 16.84 -18.05
C GLU A 118 -10.06 16.24 -19.45
N LEU A 119 -10.20 14.93 -19.61
CA LEU A 119 -9.80 14.16 -20.81
C LEU A 119 -10.95 13.53 -21.61
N ASP A 120 -12.19 13.60 -21.10
CA ASP A 120 -13.45 13.09 -21.72
C ASP A 120 -13.75 13.68 -23.14
N SER A 121 -13.06 14.75 -23.55
CA SER A 121 -13.15 15.28 -24.90
C SER A 121 -12.39 14.42 -25.91
N LYS A 122 -13.01 14.16 -27.07
CA LYS A 122 -12.47 13.31 -28.13
C LYS A 122 -11.22 13.90 -28.81
N GLY A 123 -10.30 13.01 -29.18
CA GLY A 123 -9.01 13.34 -29.80
C GLY A 123 -7.99 13.92 -28.82
N THR A 124 -7.00 14.62 -29.37
CA THR A 124 -5.91 15.26 -28.63
C THR A 124 -6.41 16.38 -27.72
N LYS A 125 -6.18 16.25 -26.41
CA LYS A 125 -6.22 17.34 -25.44
C LYS A 125 -4.89 18.08 -25.44
N SER A 126 -4.90 19.39 -25.21
CA SER A 126 -3.71 20.22 -25.02
C SER A 126 -3.87 21.10 -23.78
N PHE A 127 -2.83 21.21 -22.96
CA PHE A 127 -2.78 22.04 -21.76
C PHE A 127 -1.53 22.92 -21.79
N LEU A 128 -1.69 24.22 -21.58
CA LEU A 128 -0.66 25.22 -21.88
C LEU A 128 0.29 25.46 -20.70
N PHE A 129 1.55 25.83 -20.94
CA PHE A 129 2.40 26.41 -19.89
C PHE A 129 3.52 27.31 -20.43
N ASP A 130 3.95 28.24 -19.56
CA ASP A 130 4.93 29.29 -19.88
C ASP A 130 6.24 29.08 -19.12
N VAL A 131 7.34 28.92 -19.87
CA VAL A 131 8.70 28.86 -19.34
C VAL A 131 9.35 30.25 -19.46
N LYS A 132 9.79 30.83 -18.34
CA LYS A 132 10.21 32.25 -18.25
C LYS A 132 11.72 32.45 -18.35
N SER A 133 12.48 31.45 -17.90
CA SER A 133 13.93 31.36 -17.90
C SER A 133 14.30 29.93 -18.30
N GLU A 134 15.54 29.69 -18.74
CA GLU A 134 15.97 28.30 -18.95
C GLU A 134 15.94 27.55 -17.61
N GLU A 135 15.14 26.48 -17.53
CA GLU A 135 14.92 25.71 -16.31
C GLU A 135 14.57 24.25 -16.62
N THR A 136 14.65 23.40 -15.60
CA THR A 136 14.10 22.03 -15.67
C THR A 136 12.71 21.98 -15.06
N ILE A 137 11.81 21.21 -15.65
CA ILE A 137 10.48 20.92 -15.07
C ILE A 137 10.26 19.42 -15.04
N GLY A 138 9.84 18.90 -13.88
CA GLY A 138 9.39 17.52 -13.69
C GLY A 138 7.88 17.46 -13.66
N PHE A 139 7.27 16.70 -14.57
CA PHE A 139 5.84 16.44 -14.58
C PHE A 139 5.58 15.07 -13.95
N TYR A 140 4.78 15.04 -12.89
CA TYR A 140 4.37 13.84 -12.16
C TYR A 140 2.91 13.56 -12.49
N ALA A 141 2.63 12.47 -13.21
CA ALA A 141 1.30 12.14 -13.72
C ALA A 141 0.75 10.88 -13.06
N GLN A 142 -0.56 10.88 -12.78
CA GLN A 142 -1.29 9.76 -12.20
C GLN A 142 -1.00 8.45 -12.93
N HIS A 143 -1.11 8.48 -14.26
CA HIS A 143 -0.93 7.35 -15.17
C HIS A 143 0.43 7.40 -15.90
N THR A 144 0.82 6.31 -16.54
CA THR A 144 1.99 6.31 -17.43
C THR A 144 1.82 7.24 -18.64
N ALA A 145 2.92 7.84 -19.11
CA ALA A 145 2.88 8.68 -20.32
C ALA A 145 2.55 7.90 -21.61
N GLU A 146 2.84 6.61 -21.67
CA GLU A 146 2.52 5.76 -22.83
C GLU A 146 1.02 5.52 -22.99
N GLU A 147 0.29 5.34 -21.87
CA GLU A 147 -1.16 5.08 -21.84
C GLU A 147 -2.02 6.21 -22.43
N PHE A 148 -1.48 7.45 -22.46
CA PHE A 148 -2.15 8.63 -23.00
C PHE A 148 -1.36 9.32 -24.13
N ASP A 149 -0.28 8.69 -24.65
CA ASP A 149 0.64 9.26 -25.66
C ASP A 149 1.11 10.71 -25.30
N LEU A 150 1.44 10.90 -24.01
CA LEU A 150 1.71 12.20 -23.40
C LEU A 150 3.01 12.80 -23.96
N ARG A 151 2.89 13.98 -24.57
CA ARG A 151 4.02 14.71 -25.17
C ARG A 151 4.08 16.15 -24.66
N ILE A 152 5.30 16.67 -24.53
CA ILE A 152 5.55 18.11 -24.42
C ILE A 152 5.88 18.65 -25.81
N VAL A 153 5.25 19.74 -26.22
CA VAL A 153 5.36 20.31 -27.57
C VAL A 153 5.72 21.79 -27.50
N LYS A 154 6.66 22.23 -28.35
CA LYS A 154 7.01 23.65 -28.56
C LYS A 154 6.82 23.98 -30.05
N ALA A 155 5.91 24.91 -30.37
CA ALA A 155 5.65 25.35 -31.74
C ALA A 155 5.44 24.19 -32.76
N GLY A 156 4.72 23.14 -32.35
CA GLY A 156 4.45 21.96 -33.18
C GLY A 156 5.58 20.92 -33.25
N GLN A 157 6.68 21.08 -32.51
CA GLN A 157 7.75 20.09 -32.37
C GLN A 157 7.71 19.43 -31.00
N SER A 158 7.74 18.10 -30.95
CA SER A 158 7.82 17.36 -29.68
C SER A 158 9.18 17.55 -29.03
N VAL A 159 9.19 17.75 -27.73
CA VAL A 159 10.38 17.84 -26.88
C VAL A 159 10.50 16.52 -26.12
N SER A 160 11.67 15.88 -26.17
CA SER A 160 11.95 14.67 -25.39
C SER A 160 12.36 15.03 -23.95
N PRO A 161 11.97 14.23 -22.95
CA PRO A 161 12.50 14.36 -21.60
C PRO A 161 14.00 14.05 -21.56
N VAL A 162 14.72 14.71 -20.65
CA VAL A 162 16.13 14.39 -20.34
C VAL A 162 16.27 13.19 -19.40
N LYS A 163 15.20 12.86 -18.67
CA LYS A 163 15.09 11.67 -17.81
C LYS A 163 13.64 11.31 -17.60
N GLU A 164 13.34 10.02 -17.66
CA GLU A 164 12.06 9.46 -17.22
C GLU A 164 12.27 8.47 -16.06
N ARG A 165 11.24 8.35 -15.22
CA ARG A 165 11.08 7.30 -14.21
C ARG A 165 9.62 6.83 -14.21
N ILE A 166 9.45 5.51 -14.21
CA ILE A 166 8.18 4.86 -13.84
C ILE A 166 8.27 4.58 -12.34
N TRP A 167 7.18 4.83 -11.60
CA TRP A 167 7.07 4.68 -10.15
C TRP A 167 6.17 3.52 -9.74
N VAL A 168 5.41 2.92 -10.67
CA VAL A 168 4.63 1.71 -10.37
C VAL A 168 5.59 0.55 -10.11
N ALA A 169 5.49 -0.01 -8.91
CA ALA A 169 5.71 -1.44 -8.75
C ALA A 169 4.56 -2.15 -9.48
N GLU A 170 4.88 -3.05 -10.42
CA GLU A 170 3.94 -3.60 -11.43
C GLU A 170 2.53 -3.88 -10.89
N HIS A 171 1.50 -3.53 -11.67
CA HIS A 171 0.09 -3.65 -11.31
C HIS A 171 -0.42 -5.10 -11.29
N GLU A 172 0.12 -5.92 -10.38
CA GLU A 172 -0.62 -7.02 -9.77
C GLU A 172 -0.87 -6.68 -8.28
N HIS A 173 -2.08 -6.92 -7.81
CA HIS A 173 -2.41 -6.81 -6.39
C HIS A 173 -1.69 -7.93 -5.64
N ASP A 174 -0.74 -7.59 -4.76
CA ASP A 174 -0.04 -8.57 -3.93
C ASP A 174 0.22 -8.02 -2.51
N ASP A 175 0.47 -8.94 -1.59
CA ASP A 175 0.14 -8.84 -0.17
C ASP A 175 1.45 -8.80 0.70
N GLU A 176 1.63 -7.86 1.67
CA GLU A 176 2.78 -7.93 2.65
C GLU A 176 2.36 -8.39 4.07
N VAL A 177 1.06 -8.55 4.29
CA VAL A 177 0.39 -9.20 5.46
C VAL A 177 -0.11 -10.85 5.42
N GLY A 178 0.47 -10.94 6.73
CA GLY A 178 1.04 -11.91 7.70
C GLY A 178 0.11 -12.26 8.87
N SER A 179 -0.97 -13.00 8.63
CA SER A 179 -1.91 -13.49 9.64
C SER A 179 -1.58 -14.91 10.09
N ILE A 180 -0.98 -15.02 11.27
CA ILE A 180 -0.80 -16.29 11.97
C ILE A 180 -1.98 -16.48 12.91
N ALA A 181 -2.83 -17.49 12.66
CA ALA A 181 -3.82 -17.90 13.64
C ALA A 181 -3.41 -19.18 14.38
N ILE A 182 -3.31 -19.11 15.71
CA ILE A 182 -3.04 -20.25 16.58
C ILE A 182 -4.37 -20.69 17.19
N GLU A 183 -4.80 -21.90 16.84
CA GLU A 183 -5.95 -22.57 17.46
C GLU A 183 -5.51 -23.85 18.18
N ARG A 184 -5.94 -24.01 19.43
CA ARG A 184 -5.66 -25.17 20.30
C ARG A 184 -6.79 -25.42 21.31
N GLU A 185 -7.14 -26.69 21.51
CA GLU A 185 -7.95 -27.13 22.65
C GLU A 185 -7.16 -27.11 23.96
N GLY A 186 -7.86 -27.18 25.10
CA GLY A 186 -7.26 -27.25 26.43
C GLY A 186 -7.14 -25.91 27.14
N ASN A 187 -6.44 -25.90 28.28
CA ASN A 187 -6.20 -24.67 29.05
C ASN A 187 -4.76 -24.19 28.86
N VAL A 188 -4.54 -22.93 29.20
CA VAL A 188 -3.23 -22.26 29.17
C VAL A 188 -2.81 -21.87 30.57
N ASP A 189 -1.51 -21.99 30.83
CA ASP A 189 -0.81 -21.46 31.98
C ASP A 189 -0.61 -19.93 31.82
N PRO A 190 -1.17 -19.09 32.72
CA PRO A 190 -1.07 -17.65 32.60
C PRO A 190 0.35 -17.10 32.74
N GLU A 191 1.23 -17.74 33.51
CA GLU A 191 2.61 -17.25 33.71
C GLU A 191 3.45 -17.52 32.47
N LYS A 192 3.36 -18.74 31.91
CA LYS A 192 4.02 -19.08 30.64
C LYS A 192 3.54 -18.20 29.49
N LEU A 193 2.23 -17.96 29.37
CA LEU A 193 1.68 -17.13 28.31
C LEU A 193 2.19 -15.67 28.39
N ASN A 194 2.21 -15.09 29.59
CA ASN A 194 2.74 -13.73 29.78
C ASN A 194 4.24 -13.67 29.47
N GLN A 195 5.02 -14.70 29.81
CA GLN A 195 6.43 -14.79 29.45
C GLN A 195 6.61 -14.87 27.91
N TRP A 196 5.86 -15.72 27.22
CA TRP A 196 5.91 -15.86 25.76
C TRP A 196 5.49 -14.57 25.04
N ILE A 197 4.36 -13.97 25.41
CA ILE A 197 3.89 -12.67 24.86
C ILE A 197 4.93 -11.57 25.11
N GLY A 198 5.56 -11.55 26.29
CA GLY A 198 6.62 -10.61 26.64
C GLY A 198 7.84 -10.72 25.72
N THR A 199 8.35 -11.93 25.50
CA THR A 199 9.46 -12.20 24.57
C THR A 199 9.06 -11.87 23.13
N LEU A 200 7.89 -12.34 22.68
CA LEU A 200 7.38 -12.11 21.32
C LEU A 200 7.24 -10.61 20.99
N LEU A 201 6.71 -9.81 21.92
CA LEU A 201 6.61 -8.35 21.72
C LEU A 201 7.98 -7.67 21.79
N ALA A 202 8.91 -8.14 22.63
CA ALA A 202 10.27 -7.59 22.69
C ALA A 202 11.10 -7.87 21.42
N GLU A 203 10.92 -9.04 20.79
CA GLU A 203 11.69 -9.46 19.61
C GLU A 203 11.01 -9.12 18.28
N LYS A 204 9.67 -9.06 18.23
CA LYS A 204 8.87 -8.92 17.00
C LYS A 204 7.78 -7.84 17.06
N GLY A 205 7.58 -7.14 18.17
CA GLY A 205 6.44 -6.21 18.36
C GLY A 205 6.41 -4.96 17.47
N VAL A 206 7.48 -4.70 16.70
CA VAL A 206 7.50 -3.69 15.62
C VAL A 206 6.86 -4.23 14.34
N ASP A 207 7.12 -5.50 14.02
CA ASP A 207 6.60 -6.18 12.83
C ASP A 207 5.23 -6.86 13.06
N ILE A 208 4.81 -7.03 14.31
CA ILE A 208 3.41 -7.28 14.68
C ILE A 208 2.66 -5.95 14.60
N PHE A 209 1.63 -5.88 13.75
CA PHE A 209 0.80 -4.69 13.59
C PHE A 209 -0.47 -4.76 14.45
N ARG A 210 -1.07 -5.95 14.57
CA ARG A 210 -2.28 -6.18 15.36
C ARG A 210 -2.33 -7.59 15.94
N THR A 211 -2.82 -7.72 17.16
CA THR A 211 -3.16 -9.02 17.76
C THR A 211 -4.62 -9.02 18.21
N LYS A 212 -5.32 -10.14 18.04
CA LYS A 212 -6.64 -10.40 18.64
C LYS A 212 -6.75 -11.86 19.05
N GLY A 213 -7.62 -12.16 20.01
CA GLY A 213 -7.96 -13.56 20.33
C GLY A 213 -8.67 -13.75 21.66
N PHE A 214 -8.82 -15.01 22.05
CA PHE A 214 -9.19 -15.41 23.40
C PHE A 214 -8.44 -16.67 23.85
N ILE A 215 -8.32 -16.82 25.18
CA ILE A 215 -7.66 -17.95 25.85
C ILE A 215 -8.60 -18.54 26.90
N SER A 216 -8.50 -19.86 27.09
CA SER A 216 -9.04 -20.56 28.26
C SER A 216 -7.96 -20.70 29.32
N TYR A 217 -8.13 -20.02 30.46
CA TYR A 217 -7.31 -20.29 31.65
C TYR A 217 -7.99 -21.34 32.54
N GLN A 218 -7.16 -22.17 33.19
CA GLN A 218 -7.64 -23.12 34.19
C GLN A 218 -8.34 -22.39 35.35
N ASN A 219 -9.49 -22.89 35.79
CA ASN A 219 -10.33 -22.35 36.87
C ASN A 219 -11.01 -20.99 36.61
N GLU A 220 -10.85 -20.36 35.44
CA GLU A 220 -11.67 -19.18 35.04
C GLU A 220 -12.94 -19.65 34.30
N SER A 221 -14.09 -19.04 34.59
CA SER A 221 -15.39 -19.40 33.96
C SER A 221 -15.61 -18.71 32.61
N ARG A 222 -14.85 -17.67 32.30
CA ARG A 222 -14.93 -16.88 31.06
C ARG A 222 -13.76 -17.10 30.11
N ARG A 223 -13.99 -16.71 28.85
CA ARG A 223 -12.94 -16.42 27.88
C ARG A 223 -12.18 -15.19 28.37
N VAL A 224 -10.84 -15.24 28.41
CA VAL A 224 -10.06 -14.00 28.51
C VAL A 224 -9.80 -13.54 27.09
N VAL A 225 -10.28 -12.35 26.74
CA VAL A 225 -10.18 -11.75 25.40
C VAL A 225 -8.98 -10.83 25.36
N PHE A 226 -8.18 -10.96 24.31
CA PHE A 226 -6.97 -10.20 24.07
C PHE A 226 -7.10 -9.35 22.82
N GLN A 227 -6.58 -8.13 22.88
CA GLN A 227 -6.40 -7.29 21.71
C GLN A 227 -5.16 -6.41 21.88
N GLY A 228 -4.45 -6.19 20.78
CA GLY A 228 -3.29 -5.33 20.74
C GLY A 228 -3.04 -4.68 19.37
N VAL A 229 -2.26 -3.61 19.39
CA VAL A 229 -1.81 -2.84 18.23
C VAL A 229 -0.35 -2.48 18.48
N HIS A 230 0.55 -2.99 17.63
CA HIS A 230 1.99 -3.05 17.89
C HIS A 230 2.30 -3.52 19.33
N MET A 231 3.18 -2.81 20.04
CA MET A 231 3.61 -3.10 21.41
C MET A 231 2.49 -3.04 22.49
N LEU A 232 1.32 -2.45 22.18
CA LEU A 232 0.25 -2.28 23.16
C LEU A 232 -0.62 -3.54 23.20
N PHE A 233 -0.57 -4.29 24.30
CA PHE A 233 -1.34 -5.51 24.52
C PHE A 233 -2.29 -5.34 25.70
N THR A 234 -3.56 -5.74 25.54
CA THR A 234 -4.60 -5.64 26.58
C THR A 234 -5.38 -6.94 26.69
N ALA A 235 -5.72 -7.30 27.93
CA ALA A 235 -6.46 -8.51 28.28
C ALA A 235 -7.67 -8.14 29.16
N GLN A 236 -8.83 -8.71 28.88
CA GLN A 236 -10.06 -8.47 29.65
C GLN A 236 -10.97 -9.71 29.68
N PRO A 237 -11.76 -9.94 30.74
CA PRO A 237 -12.77 -11.00 30.73
C PRO A 237 -13.85 -10.73 29.67
N GLY A 238 -14.15 -11.75 28.86
CA GLY A 238 -15.24 -11.77 27.91
C GLY A 238 -16.41 -12.64 28.38
N GLU A 239 -17.01 -13.36 27.45
CA GLU A 239 -18.17 -14.23 27.67
C GLU A 239 -17.84 -15.46 28.53
N GLU A 240 -18.86 -16.01 29.21
CA GLU A 240 -18.75 -17.29 29.91
C GLU A 240 -18.64 -18.47 28.94
N TRP A 241 -17.91 -19.51 29.32
CA TRP A 241 -17.76 -20.72 28.51
C TRP A 241 -19.03 -21.56 28.44
N GLY A 242 -19.87 -21.56 29.48
CA GLY A 242 -21.04 -22.44 29.56
C GLY A 242 -20.66 -23.92 29.38
N GLU A 243 -21.32 -24.59 28.44
CA GLU A 243 -21.02 -25.99 28.05
C GLU A 243 -20.04 -26.09 26.85
N ALA A 244 -19.52 -24.97 26.33
CA ALA A 244 -18.64 -24.99 25.16
C ALA A 244 -17.26 -25.60 25.48
N PRO A 245 -16.63 -26.33 24.54
CA PRO A 245 -15.29 -26.90 24.74
C PRO A 245 -14.27 -25.79 24.98
N ARG A 246 -13.30 -26.06 25.87
CA ARG A 246 -12.22 -25.10 26.17
C ARG A 246 -11.22 -25.10 25.02
N CYS A 247 -11.13 -23.96 24.34
CA CYS A 247 -10.19 -23.71 23.27
C CYS A 247 -9.54 -22.34 23.41
N ASN A 248 -8.57 -22.10 22.54
CA ASN A 248 -7.72 -20.93 22.50
C ASN A 248 -7.62 -20.54 21.04
N GLN A 249 -7.93 -19.29 20.70
CA GLN A 249 -7.84 -18.75 19.35
C GLN A 249 -7.09 -17.42 19.41
N LEU A 250 -5.90 -17.35 18.82
CA LEU A 250 -5.11 -16.13 18.67
C LEU A 250 -4.94 -15.84 17.18
N VAL A 251 -4.97 -14.57 16.78
CA VAL A 251 -4.58 -14.08 15.45
C VAL A 251 -3.57 -12.95 15.63
N PHE A 252 -2.37 -13.14 15.10
CA PHE A 252 -1.32 -12.12 14.98
C PHE A 252 -1.25 -11.68 13.53
N ILE A 253 -1.34 -10.38 13.29
CA ILE A 253 -1.29 -9.74 11.97
C ILE A 253 -0.03 -8.88 11.95
N GLY A 254 0.87 -9.15 11.00
CA GLY A 254 2.17 -8.48 10.89
C GLY A 254 2.92 -8.87 9.63
N ARG A 255 4.25 -8.90 9.72
CA ARG A 255 5.19 -9.41 8.71
C ARG A 255 6.38 -10.11 9.38
N ASN A 256 7.20 -10.87 8.65
CA ASN A 256 8.43 -11.50 9.18
C ASN A 256 8.22 -12.34 10.46
N LEU A 257 7.03 -12.93 10.63
CA LEU A 257 6.64 -13.73 11.80
C LEU A 257 6.82 -15.23 11.49
N ASP A 258 7.44 -15.98 12.41
CA ASP A 258 7.62 -17.43 12.25
C ASP A 258 6.42 -18.19 12.81
N GLU A 259 5.51 -18.63 11.93
CA GLU A 259 4.32 -19.39 12.30
C GLU A 259 4.66 -20.68 13.05
N ALA A 260 5.67 -21.43 12.60
CA ALA A 260 6.01 -22.73 13.15
C ALA A 260 6.56 -22.60 14.57
N GLN A 261 7.44 -21.62 14.79
CA GLN A 261 7.99 -21.31 16.11
C GLN A 261 6.93 -20.67 17.03
N MET A 262 6.10 -19.74 16.54
CA MET A 262 5.02 -19.15 17.34
C MET A 262 3.97 -20.18 17.79
N ARG A 263 3.56 -21.12 16.93
CA ARG A 263 2.70 -22.26 17.32
C ARG A 263 3.37 -23.11 18.39
N LYS A 264 4.62 -23.53 18.15
CA LYS A 264 5.41 -24.38 19.04
C LYS A 264 5.67 -23.77 20.42
N ASP A 265 5.80 -22.44 20.51
CA ASP A 265 5.98 -21.75 21.79
C ASP A 265 4.65 -21.54 22.54
N PHE A 266 3.56 -21.26 21.81
CA PHE A 266 2.23 -21.33 22.40
C PHE A 266 1.90 -22.75 22.92
N ASP A 267 2.32 -23.80 22.22
CA ASP A 267 2.11 -25.19 22.63
C ASP A 267 2.84 -25.57 23.93
N GLN A 268 3.89 -24.83 24.31
CA GLN A 268 4.55 -24.97 25.63
C GLN A 268 3.72 -24.32 26.76
N CYS A 269 2.81 -23.39 26.41
CA CYS A 269 1.93 -22.70 27.36
C CYS A 269 0.71 -23.55 27.78
N LEU A 270 0.37 -24.61 27.05
CA LEU A 270 -0.77 -25.49 27.32
C LEU A 270 -0.57 -26.35 28.60
N ILE A 271 -1.71 -26.73 29.23
CA ILE A 271 -1.83 -27.56 30.45
C ILE A 271 -3.12 -28.40 30.47
#